data_AF-A0AAW1YZ48-F1
#
_entry.id   AF-A0AAW1YZ48-F1
#
_cell.length_a   1.000
_cell.length_b   1.000
_cell.length_c   1.000
_cell.angle_alpha   90.00
_cell.angle_beta   90.00
_cell.angle_gamma   90.00
#
_symmetry.space_group_name_H-M   'P 1'
#
loop_
_entity.id
_entity.type
_entity.pdbx_description
1 polymer ?
#
loop_
_entity_poly.entity_id
_entity_poly.type
_entity_poly.pdbx_seq_one_letter_code
_entity_poly.pdbx_strand_id
1 'polypeptide(L)'
;MAVLFGGKSTDSLASLRYNLFSKKIVTAKSFVTPERLPPTESSTKYHCQRVYFQIMVWTGKEGDMNTDDWGWKLVDNRFLPVMLQKASCR
;
A
#
# COMPACT_ATOMS: atom_id res chain seq x y z
N MET A 1 -2.83 9.31 5.35
CA MET A 1 -2.92 7.84 5.57
C MET A 1 -2.55 7.41 6.98
N ALA A 2 -1.53 8.00 7.63
CA ALA A 2 -1.14 7.66 9.00
C ALA A 2 -2.28 7.70 10.04
N VAL A 3 -3.24 8.62 9.87
CA VAL A 3 -4.43 8.75 10.75
C VAL A 3 -5.25 7.46 10.85
N LEU A 4 -5.38 6.69 9.77
CA LEU A 4 -6.09 5.39 9.78
C LEU A 4 -5.44 4.36 10.70
N PHE A 5 -4.16 4.55 11.03
CA PHE A 5 -3.37 3.64 11.86
C PHE A 5 -3.03 4.27 13.23
N GLY A 6 -3.78 5.29 13.65
CA GLY A 6 -3.61 5.96 14.94
C GLY A 6 -2.47 6.98 15.01
N GLY A 7 -1.92 7.39 13.86
CA GLY A 7 -0.97 8.50 13.77
C GLY A 7 -1.64 9.87 13.65
N LYS A 8 -0.84 10.94 13.65
CA LYS A 8 -1.29 12.30 13.34
C LYS A 8 -1.30 12.52 11.82
N SER A 9 -1.99 13.57 11.36
CA SER A 9 -2.00 13.97 9.95
C SER A 9 -0.62 14.37 9.42
N THR A 10 0.24 14.85 10.30
CA THR A 10 1.64 15.24 10.03
C THR A 10 2.61 14.07 10.03
N ASP A 11 2.20 12.89 10.51
CA ASP A 11 3.11 11.76 10.64
C ASP A 11 3.31 11.04 9.30
N SER A 12 4.56 10.70 8.99
CA SER A 12 4.88 9.76 7.93
C SER A 12 4.43 8.35 8.33
N LEU A 13 3.95 7.57 7.34
CA LEU A 13 3.56 6.20 7.59
C LEU A 13 4.78 5.33 7.89
N ALA A 14 5.95 5.65 7.33
CA ALA A 14 7.20 4.98 7.64
C ALA A 14 7.63 5.19 9.10
N SER A 15 7.57 6.43 9.60
CA SER A 15 7.92 6.71 11.00
C SER A 15 6.95 6.07 11.98
N LEU A 16 5.64 6.11 11.67
CA LEU A 16 4.62 5.41 12.45
C LEU A 16 4.85 3.89 12.47
N ARG A 17 5.13 3.28 11.30
CA ARG A 17 5.41 1.84 11.17
C ARG A 17 6.62 1.45 12.02
N TYR A 18 7.70 2.23 11.96
CA TYR A 18 8.90 2.01 12.78
C TYR A 18 8.59 2.11 14.28
N ASN A 19 7.95 3.19 14.72
CA ASN A 19 7.63 3.39 16.13
C ASN A 19 6.75 2.27 16.71
N LEU A 20 5.76 1.81 15.95
CA LEU A 20 4.90 0.69 16.34
C LEU A 20 5.66 -0.63 16.37
N PHE A 21 6.57 -0.85 15.42
CA PHE A 21 7.43 -2.03 15.42
C PHE A 21 8.35 -2.07 16.64
N SER A 22 9.04 -0.96 16.95
CA SER A 22 9.91 -0.85 18.12
C SER A 22 9.15 -1.13 19.42
N LYS A 23 7.95 -0.54 19.58
CA LYS A 23 7.08 -0.82 20.74
C LYS A 23 6.66 -2.29 20.84
N LYS A 24 6.36 -2.93 19.70
CA LYS A 24 5.98 -4.33 19.66
C LYS A 24 7.15 -5.26 19.98
N ILE A 25 8.36 -4.98 19.50
CA ILE A 25 9.54 -5.80 19.80
C ILE A 25 9.82 -5.84 21.30
N VAL A 26 9.74 -4.70 21.98
CA VAL A 26 10.04 -4.63 23.43
C VAL A 26 9.12 -5.52 24.25
N THR A 27 7.88 -5.73 23.80
CA THR A 27 6.86 -6.54 24.50
C THR A 27 6.67 -7.93 23.90
N ALA A 28 7.35 -8.23 22.79
CA ALA A 28 7.14 -9.44 22.02
C ALA A 28 7.79 -10.66 22.68
N LYS A 29 6.96 -11.68 22.96
CA LYS A 29 7.43 -13.04 23.33
C LYS A 29 7.71 -13.92 22.12
N SER A 30 7.36 -13.45 20.92
CA SER A 30 7.46 -14.19 19.66
C SER A 30 7.65 -13.22 18.49
N PHE A 31 7.99 -13.74 17.31
CA PHE A 31 8.23 -12.93 16.12
C PHE A 31 7.07 -11.98 15.80
N VAL A 32 7.39 -10.70 15.58
CA VAL A 32 6.40 -9.69 15.19
C VAL A 32 6.07 -9.85 13.71
N THR A 33 4.91 -10.43 13.43
CA THR A 33 4.43 -10.62 12.05
C THR A 33 4.19 -9.28 11.33
N PRO A 34 4.75 -9.07 10.12
CA PRO A 34 4.64 -7.80 9.38
C PRO A 34 3.21 -7.31 9.09
N GLU A 35 2.24 -8.23 9.02
CA GLU A 35 0.82 -7.95 8.80
C GLU A 35 0.18 -7.14 9.93
N ARG A 36 0.76 -7.19 11.14
CA ARG A 36 0.29 -6.44 12.31
C ARG A 36 0.84 -5.02 12.37
N LEU A 37 1.57 -4.58 11.36
CA LEU A 37 2.14 -3.24 11.26
C LEU A 37 1.41 -2.46 10.16
N PRO A 38 1.31 -1.12 10.26
CA PRO A 38 0.74 -0.30 9.19
C PRO A 38 1.47 -0.56 7.88
N PRO A 39 0.80 -0.63 6.71
CA PRO A 39 1.42 -0.90 5.42
C PRO A 39 2.57 0.08 5.12
N THR A 40 3.43 -0.28 4.17
CA THR A 40 4.45 0.65 3.68
C THR A 40 3.80 1.79 2.91
N GLU A 41 4.50 2.92 2.78
CA GLU A 41 4.02 4.07 2.00
C GLU A 41 3.73 3.68 0.55
N SER A 42 4.62 2.91 -0.07
CA SER A 42 4.43 2.39 -1.42
C SER A 42 3.22 1.48 -1.53
N SER A 43 3.07 0.50 -0.64
CA SER A 43 1.91 -0.41 -0.62
C SER A 43 0.60 0.37 -0.45
N THR A 44 0.60 1.42 0.36
CA THR A 44 -0.58 2.26 0.60
C THR A 44 -0.94 3.06 -0.64
N LYS A 45 0.05 3.70 -1.28
CA LYS A 45 -0.14 4.44 -2.53
C LYS A 45 -0.75 3.55 -3.62
N TYR A 46 -0.16 2.38 -3.87
CA TYR A 46 -0.66 1.46 -4.90
C TYR A 46 -2.02 0.86 -4.54
N HIS A 47 -2.30 0.61 -3.25
CA HIS A 47 -3.63 0.18 -2.82
C HIS A 47 -4.69 1.24 -3.17
N CYS A 48 -4.44 2.52 -2.86
CA CYS A 48 -5.37 3.60 -3.19
C CYS A 48 -5.57 3.74 -4.71
N GLN A 49 -4.51 3.62 -5.50
CA GLN A 49 -4.61 3.66 -6.96
C GLN A 49 -5.48 2.52 -7.50
N ARG A 50 -5.25 1.28 -7.05
CA ARG A 50 -6.04 0.12 -7.49
C ARG A 50 -7.51 0.24 -7.14
N VAL A 51 -7.80 0.65 -5.90
CA VAL A 51 -9.19 0.85 -5.42
C VAL A 51 -9.87 1.93 -6.23
N TYR A 52 -9.17 3.04 -6.51
CA TYR A 52 -9.72 4.11 -7.34
C TYR A 52 -10.03 3.63 -8.77
N PHE A 53 -9.10 2.93 -9.42
CA PHE A 53 -9.34 2.36 -10.74
C PHE A 53 -10.51 1.38 -10.76
N GLN A 54 -10.59 0.51 -9.76
CA GLN A 54 -11.70 -0.44 -9.64
C GLN A 54 -13.06 0.27 -9.53
N ILE A 55 -13.13 1.38 -8.79
CA ILE A 55 -14.34 2.21 -8.70
C ILE A 55 -14.66 2.87 -10.05
N MET A 56 -13.66 3.35 -10.79
CA MET A 56 -13.86 3.95 -12.12
C MET A 56 -14.40 2.93 -13.12
N VAL A 57 -13.86 1.71 -13.13
CA VAL A 57 -14.37 0.59 -13.94
C VAL A 57 -15.82 0.26 -13.56
N TRP A 58 -16.14 0.18 -12.27
CA TRP A 58 -17.51 -0.09 -11.82
C TRP A 58 -18.52 0.99 -12.20
N THR A 59 -18.05 2.22 -12.39
CA THR A 59 -18.89 3.36 -12.76
C THR A 59 -18.87 3.66 -14.26
N GLY A 60 -18.15 2.88 -15.07
CA GLY A 60 -18.01 3.07 -16.51
C GLY A 60 -17.24 4.34 -16.91
N LYS A 61 -16.29 4.77 -16.05
CA LYS A 61 -15.52 6.02 -16.20
C LYS A 61 -14.03 5.78 -16.42
N GLU A 62 -13.64 4.57 -16.78
CA GLU A 62 -12.26 4.14 -16.96
C GLU A 62 -11.64 4.55 -18.30
N GLY A 63 -12.40 5.20 -19.20
CA GLY A 63 -12.06 5.37 -20.63
C GLY A 63 -10.60 5.64 -20.95
N ASP A 64 -10.02 6.70 -20.39
CA ASP A 64 -8.63 7.10 -20.66
C ASP A 64 -7.63 6.62 -19.58
N MET A 65 -8.07 5.77 -18.64
CA MET A 65 -7.24 5.29 -17.55
C MET A 65 -6.40 4.09 -17.97
N ASN A 66 -5.09 4.29 -18.10
CA ASN A 66 -4.17 3.17 -18.32
C ASN A 66 -3.96 2.36 -17.04
N THR A 67 -4.31 1.07 -17.07
CA THR A 67 -4.23 0.17 -15.91
C THR A 67 -2.85 0.14 -15.24
N ASP A 68 -1.76 0.29 -16.01
CA ASP A 68 -0.38 0.29 -15.51
C ASP A 68 -0.09 1.49 -14.59
N ASP A 69 -0.72 2.64 -14.84
CA ASP A 69 -0.58 3.84 -14.02
C ASP A 69 -1.32 3.74 -12.68
N TRP A 70 -2.29 2.82 -12.59
CA TRP A 70 -3.15 2.64 -11.44
C TRP A 70 -2.84 1.40 -10.61
N GLY A 71 -1.61 0.89 -10.72
CA GLY A 71 -1.12 -0.21 -9.89
C GLY A 71 -1.65 -1.58 -10.28
N TRP A 72 -2.15 -1.71 -11.52
CA TRP A 72 -2.43 -2.98 -12.17
C TRP A 72 -1.36 -3.26 -13.22
N LYS A 73 -1.23 -4.51 -13.65
CA LYS A 73 -0.41 -4.89 -14.79
C LYS A 73 -1.16 -5.93 -15.59
N LEU A 74 -1.28 -5.72 -16.90
CA LEU A 74 -1.86 -6.71 -17.79
C LEU A 74 -0.82 -7.78 -18.14
N VAL A 75 -1.06 -9.03 -17.73
CA VAL A 75 -0.21 -10.19 -18.04
C VAL A 75 -1.12 -11.33 -18.46
N ASP A 76 -0.90 -11.90 -19.65
CA ASP A 76 -1.71 -13.00 -20.21
C ASP A 76 -3.22 -12.76 -20.16
N ASN A 77 -3.63 -11.53 -20.53
CA ASN A 77 -5.02 -11.07 -20.48
C ASN A 77 -5.65 -11.07 -19.07
N ARG A 78 -4.82 -10.97 -18.02
CA ARG A 78 -5.26 -10.86 -16.61
C ARG A 78 -4.65 -9.63 -15.95
N PHE A 79 -5.44 -8.96 -15.13
CA PHE A 79 -4.97 -7.86 -14.30
C PHE A 79 -4.32 -8.39 -13.03
N LEU A 80 -3.00 -8.21 -12.91
CA LEU A 80 -2.23 -8.55 -11.73
C LEU A 80 -1.92 -7.29 -10.91
N PRO A 81 -2.08 -7.32 -9.57
CA PRO A 81 -1.79 -6.17 -8.74
C PRO A 81 -0.27 -5.94 -8.62
N VAL A 82 0.15 -4.69 -8.81
CA VAL A 82 1.52 -4.26 -8.52
C VAL A 82 1.65 -4.00 -7.02
N MET A 83 2.29 -4.92 -6.31
CA MET A 83 2.36 -4.93 -4.84
C MET A 83 3.30 -3.86 -4.27
N LEU A 84 4.47 -3.67 -4.89
CA LEU A 84 5.49 -2.71 -4.48
C LEU A 84 6.14 -2.09 -5.73
N GLN A 85 6.63 -0.86 -5.60
CA GLN A 85 7.53 -0.29 -6.61
C GLN A 85 8.74 -1.23 -6.73
N LYS A 86 9.07 -1.68 -7.95
CA LYS A 86 10.31 -2.42 -8.17
C LYS A 86 11.44 -1.58 -7.57
N ALA A 87 12.19 -2.16 -6.63
CA ALA A 87 13.47 -1.57 -6.28
C ALA A 87 14.26 -1.48 -7.58
N SER A 88 14.61 -0.26 -8.00
CA SER A 88 15.71 -0.08 -8.94
C SER A 88 16.93 -0.59 -8.18
N CYS A 89 17.30 -1.85 -8.38
CA CYS A 89 18.63 -2.31 -8.01
C CYS A 89 19.60 -1.43 -8.82
N ARG A 90 20.19 -0.45 -8.16
CA ARG A 90 21.44 0.18 -8.60
C ARG A 90 22.57 -0.52 -7.85
#